data_AF-A0A1I5SRL6-F1
#
_entry.id   AF-A0A1I5SRL6-F1
#
_cell.length_a   1.000
_cell.length_b   1.000
_cell.length_c   1.000
_cell.angle_alpha   90.00
_cell.angle_beta   90.00
_cell.angle_gamma   90.00
#
_symmetry.space_group_name_H-M   'P 1'
#
loop_
_entity.id
_entity.type
_entity.pdbx_description
1 polymer ?
#
loop_
_entity_poly.entity_id
_entity_poly.type
_entity_poly.pdbx_seq_one_letter_code
_entity_poly.pdbx_strand_id
1 'polypeptide(L)' 'MAVRALVAAGLGVRVLPGLALVAHHDPRVWVDRLPGHRRRVLAATYGKPPAPLPVREFQAALLDTLTEPAWP' A
#
# COMPACT_ATOMS: atom_id res chain seq x y z
N MET A 1 1.11 -11.67 12.68
CA MET A 1 2.43 -12.32 12.50
C MET A 1 2.33 -13.79 12.09
N ALA A 2 1.38 -14.58 12.59
CA ALA A 2 1.25 -16.01 12.28
C ALA A 2 1.20 -16.35 10.76
N VAL A 3 0.41 -15.64 9.96
CA VAL A 3 0.28 -15.90 8.51
C VAL A 3 1.58 -15.70 7.73
N ARG A 4 2.48 -14.83 8.20
CA ARG A 4 3.73 -14.48 7.50
C ARG A 4 4.77 -15.58 7.63
N ALA A 5 4.86 -16.15 8.83
CA ALA A 5 5.74 -17.28 9.12
C ALA A 5 5.38 -18.52 8.30
N LEU A 6 4.09 -18.74 8.02
CA LEU A 6 3.62 -19.86 7.20
C LEU A 6 4.05 -19.73 5.74
N VAL A 7 3.92 -18.53 5.14
CA VAL A 7 4.41 -18.28 3.77
C VAL A 7 5.95 -18.40 3.71
N ALA A 8 6.66 -17.84 4.70
CA ALA A 8 8.12 -17.96 4.77
C ALA A 8 8.60 -19.41 5.00
N ALA A 9 7.76 -20.26 5.61
CA ALA A 9 8.01 -21.69 5.77
C ALA A 9 7.59 -22.54 4.54
N GLY A 10 7.16 -21.90 3.44
CA GLY A 10 6.73 -22.58 2.22
C GLY A 10 5.32 -23.19 2.28
N LEU A 11 4.54 -22.91 3.32
CA LEU A 11 3.20 -23.46 3.55
C LEU A 11 2.09 -22.54 3.01
N GLY A 12 2.20 -22.16 1.73
CA GLY A 12 1.16 -21.44 0.99
C GLY A 12 1.61 -20.15 0.31
N VAL A 13 0.67 -19.54 -0.43
CA VAL A 13 0.88 -18.28 -1.17
C VAL A 13 -0.05 -17.21 -0.62
N ARG A 14 0.40 -15.95 -0.62
CA ARG A 14 -0.40 -14.80 -0.20
C ARG A 14 -0.35 -13.67 -1.23
N VAL A 15 -1.52 -13.11 -1.52
CA VAL A 15 -1.62 -11.83 -2.22
C VAL A 15 -1.53 -10.68 -1.22
N LEU A 16 -0.65 -9.71 -1.51
CA LEU A 16 -0.38 -8.55 -0.68
C LEU A 16 -0.57 -7.28 -1.51
N PRO A 17 -1.12 -6.19 -0.93
CA PRO A 17 -0.98 -4.87 -1.53
C PRO A 17 0.51 -4.55 -1.71
N GLY A 18 0.90 -3.97 -2.86
CA GLY A 18 2.29 -3.63 -3.13
C GLY A 18 2.94 -2.78 -2.02
N LEU A 19 2.21 -1.80 -1.45
CA LEU A 19 2.71 -0.99 -0.33
C LEU A 19 3.07 -1.82 0.91
N ALA A 20 2.27 -2.85 1.22
CA ALA A 20 2.54 -3.75 2.34
C ALA A 20 3.70 -4.73 2.03
N LEU A 21 3.92 -5.01 0.75
CA LEU A 21 5.10 -5.76 0.31
C LEU A 21 6.37 -4.93 0.49
N VAL A 22 6.39 -3.69 0.00
CA VAL A 22 7.54 -2.77 0.15
C VAL A 22 7.89 -2.52 1.61
N ALA A 23 6.91 -2.20 2.46
CA ALA A 23 7.15 -1.84 3.86
C ALA A 23 7.75 -2.99 4.69
N HIS A 24 7.58 -4.24 4.26
CA HIS A 24 7.88 -5.40 5.08
C HIS A 24 8.60 -6.53 4.34
N HIS A 25 9.12 -6.31 3.13
CA HIS A 25 9.69 -7.36 2.27
C HIS A 25 10.69 -8.28 3.01
N ASP A 26 10.50 -9.61 2.92
CA ASP A 26 11.49 -10.61 3.38
C ASP A 26 12.26 -11.08 2.14
N PRO A 27 13.59 -10.87 2.06
CA PRO A 27 14.38 -11.21 0.88
C PRO A 27 14.35 -12.69 0.48
N ARG A 28 13.89 -13.59 1.37
CA ARG A 28 13.82 -15.03 1.10
C ARG A 28 12.53 -15.44 0.39
N VAL A 29 11.58 -14.52 0.21
CA VAL A 29 10.28 -14.80 -0.40
C VAL A 29 10.30 -14.36 -1.86
N TRP A 30 9.97 -15.29 -2.75
CA TRP A 30 9.78 -14.98 -4.17
C TRP A 30 8.46 -14.22 -4.37
N VAL A 31 8.51 -13.18 -5.20
CA VAL A 31 7.38 -12.29 -5.48
C VAL A 31 7.10 -12.33 -6.98
N ASP A 32 5.82 -12.43 -7.32
CA ASP A 32 5.35 -12.21 -8.68
C ASP A 32 4.15 -11.26 -8.71
N ARG A 33 4.07 -10.46 -9.76
CA ARG A 33 2.98 -9.50 -9.94
C ARG A 33 1.76 -10.21 -10.52
N LEU A 34 0.65 -10.12 -9.80
CA LEU A 34 -0.64 -10.59 -10.31
C LEU A 34 -1.17 -9.65 -11.42
N PRO A 35 -1.33 -10.10 -12.68
CA PRO A 35 -1.75 -9.25 -13.78
C PRO A 35 -3.20 -8.74 -13.59
N GLY A 36 -3.48 -7.57 -14.16
CA GLY A 36 -4.82 -6.95 -14.12
C GLY A 36 -5.25 -6.37 -12.76
N HIS A 37 -4.46 -6.56 -11.70
CA HIS A 37 -4.84 -6.12 -10.36
C HIS A 37 -4.23 -4.74 -10.06
N ARG A 38 -5.11 -3.75 -9.83
CA ARG A 38 -4.73 -2.40 -9.37
C ARG A 38 -5.54 -2.02 -8.15
N ARG A 39 -4.86 -1.54 -7.10
CA ARG A 39 -5.51 -0.95 -5.93
C ARG A 39 -5.63 0.55 -6.13
N ARG A 40 -6.82 1.10 -5.90
CA ARG A 40 -7.03 2.55 -5.78
C ARG A 40 -7.08 2.92 -4.30
N VAL A 41 -6.35 3.95 -3.92
CA VAL A 41 -6.41 4.55 -2.58
C VAL A 41 -7.05 5.92 -2.73
N LEU A 42 -8.05 6.21 -1.90
CA LEU A 42 -8.83 7.44 -1.95
C LEU A 42 -8.68 8.17 -0.62
N ALA A 43 -8.41 9.46 -0.66
CA ALA A 43 -8.48 10.35 0.50
C ALA A 43 -9.84 11.07 0.47
N ALA A 44 -10.79 10.63 1.29
CA ALA A 44 -12.10 11.25 1.40
C ALA A 44 -12.14 12.25 2.56
N THR A 45 -12.83 13.37 2.36
CA THR A 45 -13.05 14.38 3.40
C THR A 45 -14.55 14.57 3.62
N TYR A 46 -14.91 14.92 4.85
CA TYR A 46 -16.29 15.15 5.24
C TYR A 46 -16.56 16.63 5.47
N GLY A 47 -17.76 17.08 5.09
CA GLY A 47 -18.21 18.46 5.25
C GLY A 47 -18.50 19.15 3.91
N LYS A 48 -18.88 20.43 3.99
CA LYS A 48 -19.18 21.24 2.82
C LYS A 48 -17.86 21.78 2.21
N PRO A 49 -17.69 21.75 0.88
CA PRO A 49 -16.56 22.42 0.23
C PRO A 49 -16.59 23.95 0.46
N PRO A 50 -15.42 24.61 0.55
CA PRO A 50 -14.09 24.01 0.59
C PRO A 50 -13.77 23.38 1.96
N ALA A 51 -12.93 22.34 1.95
CA ALA A 51 -12.50 21.70 3.19
C ALA A 51 -11.75 22.70 4.11
N PRO A 52 -11.81 22.54 5.44
CA PRO A 52 -11.07 23.38 6.38
C PRO A 52 -9.56 23.40 6.10
N LEU A 53 -8.88 24.48 6.46
CA LEU A 53 -7.45 24.66 6.18
C LEU A 53 -6.59 23.45 6.60
N PRO A 54 -6.71 22.88 7.82
CA PRO A 54 -5.89 21.72 8.20
C PRO A 54 -6.08 20.50 7.30
N VAL A 55 -7.30 20.29 6.80
CA VAL A 55 -7.62 19.17 5.90
C VAL A 55 -6.95 19.38 4.54
N ARG A 56 -6.98 20.61 4.02
CA ARG A 56 -6.35 20.97 2.74
C ARG A 56 -4.83 20.83 2.81
N GLU A 57 -4.20 21.30 3.89
CA GLU A 57 -2.75 21.19 4.08
C GLU A 57 -2.32 19.72 4.22
N PHE A 58 -3.07 18.92 4.98
CA PHE A 58 -2.80 17.48 5.07
C PHE A 58 -2.94 16.76 3.73
N GLN A 59 -3.96 17.12 2.94
CA GLN A 59 -4.12 16.56 1.59
C GLN A 59 -2.95 16.93 0.68
N ALA A 60 -2.49 18.18 0.71
CA ALA A 60 -1.32 18.61 -0.06
C ALA A 60 -0.07 17.81 0.36
N ALA A 61 0.21 17.73 1.66
CA ALA A 61 1.32 16.95 2.19
C ALA A 61 1.24 15.46 1.79
N LEU A 62 0.04 14.85 1.80
CA LEU A 62 -0.14 13.47 1.36
C LEU A 62 0.16 13.30 -0.14
N LEU A 63 -0.30 14.23 -0.98
CA LEU A 63 -0.05 14.21 -2.42
C LEU A 63 1.45 14.35 -2.73
N ASP A 64 2.20 15.15 -1.96
CA ASP A 64 3.64 15.32 -2.12
C ASP A 64 4.44 14.03 -1.81
N THR A 65 3.87 13.12 -1.02
CA THR A 65 4.51 11.81 -0.75
C THR A 65 4.30 10.77 -1.84
N LEU A 66 3.45 11.04 -2.83
CA LEU A 66 3.16 10.10 -3.90
C LEU A 66 4.37 9.95 -4.82
N THR A 67 4.95 8.76 -4.82
CA THR A 67 6.03 8.37 -5.72
C THR A 67 5.54 7.30 -6.69
N GLU A 68 6.14 7.23 -7.87
CA GLU A 68 5.90 6.11 -8.77
C GLU A 68 6.47 4.85 -8.13
N PRO A 69 5.63 3.84 -7.83
CA PRO A 69 6.09 2.73 -7.03
C PRO A 69 6.95 1.77 -7.85
N ALA A 70 8.21 1.62 -7.43
CA ALA A 70 9.07 0.52 -7.83
C ALA A 70 8.71 -0.70 -6.98
N TRP A 71 8.25 -1.76 -7.63
CA TRP A 71 7.92 -3.01 -6.95
C TRP A 71 9.08 -3.99 -7.11
N PRO A 72 9.44 -4.74 -6.05
CA PRO A 72 10.37 -5.86 -6.18
C PRO A 72 9.81 -6.97 -7.07
#